data_AF-R9IY32-F1
#
_entry.id   AF-R9IY32-F1
#
_cell.length_a   1.000
_cell.length_b   1.000
_cell.length_c   1.000
_cell.angle_alpha   90.00
_cell.angle_beta   90.00
_cell.angle_gamma   90.00
#
_symmetry.space_group_name_H-M   'P 1'
#
loop_
_entity.id
_entity.type
_entity.pdbx_description
1 polymer ?
#
loop_
_entity_poly.entity_id
_entity_poly.type
_entity_poly.pdbx_seq_one_letter_code
_entity_poly.pdbx_strand_id
1 'polypeptide(L)'
;MVGKGSVNHNSRKFKAENVDGERSHLNVDYCNENIKKVYHKLFGEALQRYNEKQTRADRRIADYYEKIRNSKQEKPFHELILQIGDKENMGAGSENGQLARQILDEYYHGFQERNHNLYVFSAHIHMDETTPHLHIDFVPFTTGSKRGLDTRVSLKQALAAQGFKGGSRGDTEWSQWVQSEKENLAAVMGRHGIEWEHKGTHEKHLSVLDYKKQEREKEVIQLEGQILEKKEEFQVLSDRVENYDKGMENLKTLEQVLDTSPEYQLPELQGLMSAKSYKNKVAEPLVRKLKSLVKTALIRCFEAWDSYYRLNVTNSNLHRENDGLRRTNEKLAGENENLRAENKDYKLLRKAFGSKQIDNLLEQAKAVQQSKQRGKRFRNNKEER
;
A
#
# COMPACT_ATOMS: atom_id res chain seq x y z
N MET A 1 2.01 19.84 1.00
CA MET A 1 2.76 20.50 -0.11
C MET A 1 1.77 21.43 -0.82
N VAL A 2 2.25 22.48 -1.50
CA VAL A 2 1.38 23.43 -2.20
C VAL A 2 0.95 22.85 -3.55
N GLY A 3 -0.36 22.70 -3.78
CA GLY A 3 -0.91 22.31 -5.08
C GLY A 3 -0.62 23.37 -6.17
N LYS A 4 -0.86 23.04 -7.44
CA LYS A 4 -0.85 24.07 -8.49
C LYS A 4 -2.00 25.08 -8.30
N GLY A 5 -3.01 24.77 -7.47
CA GLY A 5 -4.16 25.62 -7.18
C GLY A 5 -5.11 25.67 -8.36
N SER A 6 -6.34 25.17 -8.20
CA SER A 6 -7.40 25.35 -9.18
C SER A 6 -8.66 25.88 -8.53
N VAL A 7 -8.72 27.21 -8.36
CA VAL A 7 -9.86 27.90 -7.74
C VAL A 7 -11.19 27.54 -8.40
N ASN A 8 -11.20 27.29 -9.73
CA ASN A 8 -12.40 26.90 -10.45
C ASN A 8 -12.84 25.45 -10.14
N HIS A 9 -11.90 24.54 -9.87
CA HIS A 9 -12.20 23.19 -9.43
C HIS A 9 -12.73 23.20 -7.99
N ASN A 10 -12.08 23.97 -7.12
CA ASN A 10 -12.40 24.09 -5.70
C ASN A 10 -13.81 24.67 -5.51
N SER A 11 -14.18 25.68 -6.30
CA SER A 11 -15.53 26.26 -6.30
C SER A 11 -16.55 25.53 -7.18
N ARG A 12 -16.23 24.32 -7.66
CA ARG A 12 -17.10 23.48 -8.50
C ARG A 12 -17.70 24.20 -9.72
N LYS A 13 -16.98 25.18 -10.30
CA LYS A 13 -17.40 25.90 -11.51
C LYS A 13 -17.41 25.01 -12.75
N PHE A 14 -16.69 23.88 -12.71
CA PHE A 14 -16.79 22.80 -13.68
C PHE A 14 -16.79 21.46 -12.94
N LYS A 15 -17.50 20.47 -13.49
CA LYS A 15 -17.55 19.12 -12.93
C LYS A 15 -16.42 18.28 -13.54
N ALA A 16 -15.49 17.81 -12.71
CA ALA A 16 -14.47 16.87 -13.13
C ALA A 16 -15.02 15.44 -13.14
N GLU A 17 -14.40 14.54 -13.90
CA GLU A 17 -14.84 13.14 -14.06
C GLU A 17 -14.87 12.35 -12.75
N ASN A 18 -14.01 12.72 -11.79
CA ASN A 18 -13.91 12.11 -10.47
C ASN A 18 -14.92 12.65 -9.44
N VAL A 19 -15.86 13.52 -9.84
CA VAL A 19 -16.83 14.15 -8.95
C VAL A 19 -18.19 13.44 -9.05
N ASP A 20 -18.64 12.90 -7.93
CA ASP A 20 -19.98 12.34 -7.76
C ASP A 20 -21.00 13.44 -7.45
N GLY A 21 -21.85 13.75 -8.44
CA GLY A 21 -22.80 14.85 -8.33
C GLY A 21 -23.86 14.66 -7.25
N GLU A 22 -24.17 13.41 -6.88
CA GLU A 22 -25.16 13.12 -5.84
C GLU A 22 -24.67 13.56 -4.46
N ARG A 23 -23.34 13.68 -4.26
CA ARG A 23 -22.74 14.04 -2.97
C ARG A 23 -22.24 15.48 -2.89
N SER A 24 -22.28 16.25 -3.98
CA SER A 24 -21.79 17.64 -3.97
C SER A 24 -22.54 18.54 -2.98
N HIS A 25 -23.77 18.17 -2.61
CA HIS A 25 -24.53 18.85 -1.56
C HIS A 25 -23.95 18.67 -0.15
N LEU A 26 -23.03 17.72 0.06
CA LEU A 26 -22.32 17.47 1.31
C LEU A 26 -21.01 18.28 1.43
N ASN A 27 -20.61 18.99 0.37
CA ASN A 27 -19.45 19.87 0.40
C ASN A 27 -19.68 21.04 1.36
N VAL A 28 -18.60 21.60 1.89
CA VAL A 28 -18.65 22.78 2.76
C VAL A 28 -17.84 23.90 2.14
N ASP A 29 -18.48 25.05 1.89
CA ASP A 29 -17.84 26.26 1.38
C ASP A 29 -17.70 27.29 2.51
N TYR A 30 -16.48 27.65 2.87
CA TYR A 30 -16.25 28.65 3.92
C TYR A 30 -16.12 30.06 3.35
N CYS A 31 -15.35 30.20 2.26
CA CYS A 31 -15.17 31.47 1.56
C CYS A 31 -14.76 31.24 0.10
N ASN A 32 -15.05 32.22 -0.75
CA ASN A 32 -14.69 32.21 -2.17
C ASN A 32 -14.64 33.65 -2.71
N GLU A 33 -13.62 34.38 -2.32
CA GLU A 33 -13.38 35.76 -2.75
C GLU A 33 -12.63 35.83 -4.08
N ASN A 34 -12.87 36.89 -4.86
CA ASN A 34 -12.10 37.12 -6.07
C ASN A 34 -10.68 37.57 -5.71
N ILE A 35 -9.67 36.80 -6.12
CA ILE A 35 -8.26 37.07 -5.81
C ILE A 35 -7.79 38.48 -6.22
N LYS A 36 -8.31 39.05 -7.32
CA LYS A 36 -7.95 40.44 -7.72
C LYS A 36 -8.46 41.46 -6.71
N LYS A 37 -9.66 41.26 -6.16
CA LYS A 37 -10.21 42.12 -5.08
C LYS A 37 -9.39 41.97 -3.80
N VAL A 38 -8.99 40.74 -3.46
CA VAL A 38 -8.09 40.47 -2.31
C VAL A 38 -6.76 41.19 -2.48
N TYR A 39 -6.16 41.16 -3.66
CA TYR A 39 -4.93 41.90 -3.94
C TYR A 39 -5.09 43.41 -3.77
N HIS A 40 -6.21 43.97 -4.20
CA HIS A 40 -6.49 45.38 -3.99
C HIS A 40 -6.66 45.70 -2.50
N LYS A 41 -7.38 44.86 -1.75
CA LYS A 41 -7.57 44.99 -0.30
C LYS A 41 -6.26 44.93 0.48
N LEU A 42 -5.39 43.96 0.18
CA LEU A 42 -4.15 43.73 0.94
C LEU A 42 -3.02 44.68 0.54
N PHE A 43 -2.93 45.05 -0.74
CA PHE A 43 -1.76 45.73 -1.28
C PHE A 43 -2.07 47.10 -1.91
N GLY A 44 -3.33 47.49 -2.05
CA GLY A 44 -3.72 48.72 -2.76
C GLY A 44 -3.08 49.97 -2.18
N GLU A 45 -3.18 50.17 -0.87
CA GLU A 45 -2.56 51.33 -0.21
C GLU A 45 -1.03 51.29 -0.27
N ALA A 46 -0.44 50.11 -0.08
CA ALA A 46 1.01 49.90 -0.15
C ALA A 46 1.55 50.20 -1.56
N LEU A 47 0.80 49.80 -2.59
CA LEU A 47 1.09 50.08 -3.99
C LEU A 47 1.02 51.58 -4.28
N GLN A 48 0.00 52.27 -3.76
CA GLN A 48 -0.12 53.72 -3.89
C GLN A 48 1.08 54.44 -3.27
N ARG A 49 1.39 54.15 -1.99
CA ARG A 49 2.55 54.72 -1.28
C ARG A 49 3.88 54.44 -2.00
N TYR A 50 4.01 53.26 -2.62
CA TYR A 50 5.20 52.89 -3.38
C TYR A 50 5.31 53.72 -4.67
N ASN A 51 4.22 53.85 -5.43
CA ASN A 51 4.17 54.54 -6.72
C ASN A 51 4.35 56.06 -6.59
N GLU A 52 3.81 56.67 -5.53
CA GLU A 52 3.99 58.10 -5.22
C GLU A 52 5.48 58.47 -5.02
N LYS A 53 6.27 57.55 -4.47
CA LYS A 53 7.72 57.72 -4.27
C LYS A 53 8.55 57.52 -5.54
N GLN A 54 7.97 57.01 -6.63
CA GLN A 54 8.71 56.76 -7.87
C GLN A 54 8.75 57.99 -8.78
N THR A 55 9.97 58.47 -9.02
CA THR A 55 10.26 59.55 -10.00
C THR A 55 10.28 59.05 -11.45
N ARG A 56 10.63 57.77 -11.64
CA ARG A 56 10.71 57.14 -12.96
C ARG A 56 9.43 56.36 -13.29
N ALA A 57 8.85 56.64 -14.46
CA ALA A 57 7.61 55.99 -14.90
C ALA A 57 7.73 54.47 -15.05
N ASP A 58 8.87 53.96 -15.53
CA ASP A 58 9.12 52.52 -15.72
C ASP A 58 9.21 51.71 -14.40
N ARG A 59 9.38 52.40 -13.26
CA ARG A 59 9.43 51.76 -11.93
C ARG A 59 8.08 51.70 -11.24
N ARG A 60 7.06 52.40 -11.75
CA ARG A 60 5.70 52.37 -11.24
C ARG A 60 5.05 51.04 -11.61
N ILE A 61 4.22 50.54 -10.73
CA ILE A 61 3.52 49.27 -10.89
C ILE A 61 2.05 49.61 -11.11
N ALA A 62 1.52 49.32 -12.31
CA ALA A 62 0.13 49.58 -12.63
C ALA A 62 -0.82 48.61 -11.90
N ASP A 63 -0.51 47.31 -11.97
CA ASP A 63 -1.27 46.25 -11.32
C ASP A 63 -0.31 45.31 -10.59
N TYR A 64 -0.44 45.24 -9.27
CA TYR A 64 0.43 44.40 -8.45
C TYR A 64 0.10 42.90 -8.59
N TYR A 65 -1.16 42.54 -8.83
CA TYR A 65 -1.54 41.15 -9.10
C TYR A 65 -0.89 40.65 -10.38
N GLU A 66 -1.01 41.39 -11.49
CA GLU A 66 -0.39 41.00 -12.77
C GLU A 66 1.15 41.00 -12.67
N LYS A 67 1.73 41.91 -11.85
CA LYS A 67 3.17 41.87 -11.55
C LYS A 67 3.59 40.55 -10.88
N ILE A 68 2.84 40.08 -9.87
CA ILE A 68 3.15 38.82 -9.18
C ILE A 68 2.86 37.62 -10.07
N ARG A 69 1.77 37.64 -10.84
CA ARG A 69 1.42 36.58 -11.80
C ARG A 69 2.52 36.33 -12.84
N ASN A 70 3.19 37.39 -13.29
CA ASN A 70 4.31 37.32 -14.23
C ASN A 70 5.69 37.14 -13.55
N SER A 71 5.74 37.09 -12.22
CA SER A 71 6.97 36.92 -11.46
C SER A 71 7.45 35.46 -11.51
N LYS A 72 8.77 35.28 -11.54
CA LYS A 72 9.41 33.97 -11.35
C LYS A 72 9.73 33.67 -9.87
N GLN A 73 9.61 34.67 -8.99
CA GLN A 73 10.04 34.56 -7.59
C GLN A 73 8.89 34.19 -6.65
N GLU A 74 7.72 34.78 -6.84
CA GLU A 74 6.57 34.67 -5.94
C GLU A 74 5.36 34.19 -6.75
N LYS A 75 4.45 33.45 -6.12
CA LYS A 75 3.19 33.00 -6.73
C LYS A 75 2.03 33.90 -6.30
N PRO A 76 0.96 34.03 -7.11
CA PRO A 76 -0.21 34.80 -6.71
C PRO A 76 -0.91 34.27 -5.46
N PHE A 77 -0.89 32.95 -5.29
CA PHE A 77 -1.44 32.28 -4.11
C PHE A 77 -0.79 30.91 -3.94
N HIS A 78 -1.11 30.29 -2.80
CA HIS A 78 -0.71 28.94 -2.45
C HIS A 78 -1.95 28.15 -2.00
N GLU A 79 -2.05 26.89 -2.42
CA GLU A 79 -3.11 25.95 -2.03
C GLU A 79 -2.57 24.92 -1.03
N LEU A 80 -3.23 24.77 0.11
CA LEU A 80 -3.03 23.66 1.03
C LEU A 80 -4.17 22.65 0.85
N ILE A 81 -3.82 21.38 0.63
CA ILE A 81 -4.77 20.27 0.58
C ILE A 81 -4.53 19.38 1.81
N LEU A 82 -5.57 19.17 2.61
CA LEU A 82 -5.55 18.28 3.76
C LEU A 82 -6.52 17.13 3.56
N GLN A 83 -6.05 15.92 3.85
CA GLN A 83 -6.84 14.68 3.82
C GLN A 83 -6.47 13.86 5.04
N ILE A 84 -7.46 13.18 5.61
CA ILE A 84 -7.28 12.22 6.71
C ILE A 84 -7.53 10.83 6.12
N GLY A 85 -6.56 9.93 6.30
CA GLY A 85 -6.66 8.55 5.80
C GLY A 85 -6.67 8.43 4.27
N ASP A 86 -7.20 7.32 3.79
CA ASP A 86 -7.33 6.91 2.39
C ASP A 86 -8.75 6.37 2.13
N LYS A 87 -8.98 5.84 0.92
CA LYS A 87 -10.30 5.34 0.51
C LYS A 87 -10.80 4.21 1.40
N GLU A 88 -9.91 3.34 1.87
CA GLU A 88 -10.27 2.12 2.59
C GLU A 88 -10.70 2.42 4.01
N ASN A 89 -10.10 3.43 4.66
CA ASN A 89 -10.43 3.79 6.04
C ASN A 89 -11.34 5.02 6.19
N MET A 90 -11.29 6.00 5.28
CA MET A 90 -11.96 7.30 5.38
C MET A 90 -12.72 7.68 4.10
N GLY A 91 -13.11 6.69 3.28
CA GLY A 91 -13.82 6.94 2.01
C GLY A 91 -15.10 7.75 2.20
N ALA A 92 -15.42 8.65 1.25
CA ALA A 92 -16.44 9.68 1.47
C ALA A 92 -17.89 9.16 1.57
N GLY A 93 -18.14 7.89 1.18
CA GLY A 93 -19.42 7.20 1.38
C GLY A 93 -19.54 6.42 2.70
N SER A 94 -18.53 6.47 3.57
CA SER A 94 -18.50 5.74 4.85
C SER A 94 -18.81 6.64 6.04
N GLU A 95 -19.14 6.03 7.19
CA GLU A 95 -19.27 6.74 8.47
C GLU A 95 -17.98 7.48 8.84
N ASN A 96 -16.82 6.83 8.64
CA ASN A 96 -15.52 7.45 8.84
C ASN A 96 -15.27 8.64 7.90
N GLY A 97 -15.86 8.64 6.70
CA GLY A 97 -15.84 9.80 5.81
C GLY A 97 -16.53 11.03 6.43
N GLN A 98 -17.64 10.83 7.14
CA GLN A 98 -18.30 11.91 7.88
C GLN A 98 -17.46 12.38 9.08
N LEU A 99 -16.79 11.46 9.77
CA LEU A 99 -15.84 11.80 10.83
C LEU A 99 -14.68 12.63 10.30
N ALA A 100 -14.10 12.26 9.16
CA ALA A 100 -13.06 13.03 8.49
C ALA A 100 -13.55 14.46 8.14
N ARG A 101 -14.79 14.59 7.66
CA ARG A 101 -15.42 15.89 7.41
C ARG A 101 -15.47 16.76 8.67
N GLN A 102 -15.93 16.19 9.79
CA GLN A 102 -16.03 16.89 11.08
C GLN A 102 -14.66 17.36 11.60
N ILE A 103 -13.64 16.50 11.52
CA ILE A 103 -12.28 16.84 11.96
C ILE A 103 -11.69 17.95 11.09
N LEU A 104 -11.85 17.87 9.76
CA LEU A 104 -11.38 18.90 8.84
C LEU A 104 -12.09 20.23 9.06
N ASP A 105 -13.39 20.19 9.35
CA ASP A 105 -14.19 21.37 9.68
C ASP A 105 -13.71 22.05 10.97
N GLU A 106 -13.51 21.27 12.04
CA GLU A 106 -12.99 21.79 13.31
C GLU A 106 -11.56 22.35 13.16
N TYR A 107 -10.71 21.67 12.38
CA TYR A 107 -9.36 22.15 12.08
C TYR A 107 -9.37 23.50 11.36
N TYR A 108 -10.27 23.69 10.39
CA TYR A 108 -10.36 24.89 9.58
C TYR A 108 -10.77 26.13 10.40
N HIS A 109 -11.70 25.99 11.34
CA HIS A 109 -12.21 27.12 12.12
C HIS A 109 -11.10 27.89 12.88
N GLY A 110 -10.04 27.20 13.33
CA GLY A 110 -8.89 27.85 13.95
C GLY A 110 -7.77 28.25 12.98
N PHE A 111 -7.89 27.98 11.68
CA PHE A 111 -6.77 28.10 10.72
C PHE A 111 -6.33 29.56 10.54
N GLN A 112 -7.27 30.48 10.33
CA GLN A 112 -6.96 31.89 10.06
C GLN A 112 -6.34 32.59 11.28
N GLU A 113 -6.76 32.23 12.50
CA GLU A 113 -6.21 32.74 13.76
C GLU A 113 -4.77 32.28 14.01
N ARG A 114 -4.44 31.05 13.62
CA ARG A 114 -3.03 30.57 13.69
C ARG A 114 -2.16 31.21 12.61
N ASN A 115 -2.76 31.70 11.53
CA ASN A 115 -2.08 32.08 10.29
C ASN A 115 -2.41 33.52 9.84
N HIS A 116 -2.17 34.50 10.71
CA HIS A 116 -2.49 35.91 10.45
C HIS A 116 -1.84 36.51 9.19
N ASN A 117 -0.68 36.00 8.75
CA ASN A 117 0.02 36.48 7.55
C ASN A 117 -0.32 35.69 6.29
N LEU A 118 -1.25 34.74 6.38
CA LEU A 118 -1.80 33.97 5.26
C LEU A 118 -3.29 34.33 5.12
N TYR A 119 -3.61 35.23 4.18
CA TYR A 119 -5.00 35.62 3.96
C TYR A 119 -5.71 34.54 3.15
N VAL A 120 -6.62 33.79 3.79
CA VAL A 120 -7.43 32.77 3.12
C VAL A 120 -8.53 33.45 2.30
N PHE A 121 -8.60 33.15 1.00
CA PHE A 121 -9.62 33.72 0.12
C PHE A 121 -10.55 32.67 -0.50
N SER A 122 -10.16 31.41 -0.50
CA SER A 122 -10.97 30.30 -1.03
C SER A 122 -10.72 29.08 -0.16
N ALA A 123 -11.78 28.48 0.40
CA ALA A 123 -11.65 27.29 1.24
C ALA A 123 -12.89 26.40 1.17
N HIS A 124 -12.65 25.12 0.90
CA HIS A 124 -13.68 24.16 0.49
C HIS A 124 -13.38 22.75 0.99
N ILE A 125 -14.34 22.11 1.66
CA ILE A 125 -14.31 20.66 1.89
C ILE A 125 -15.06 19.96 0.76
N HIS A 126 -14.39 19.02 0.10
CA HIS A 126 -14.98 18.16 -0.90
C HIS A 126 -15.36 16.80 -0.30
N MET A 127 -16.63 16.46 -0.34
CA MET A 127 -17.22 15.16 0.04
C MET A 127 -17.68 14.34 -1.16
N ASP A 128 -17.60 14.93 -2.35
CA ASP A 128 -18.05 14.38 -3.62
C ASP A 128 -16.97 13.66 -4.43
N GLU A 129 -15.75 13.55 -3.89
CA GLU A 129 -14.65 12.76 -4.47
C GLU A 129 -14.37 11.47 -3.67
N THR A 130 -13.35 10.69 -4.02
CA THR A 130 -13.07 9.38 -3.40
C THR A 130 -12.92 9.47 -1.88
N THR A 131 -12.20 10.47 -1.40
CA THR A 131 -11.85 10.70 0.01
C THR A 131 -12.16 12.15 0.37
N PRO A 132 -12.75 12.42 1.55
CA PRO A 132 -12.94 13.77 2.06
C PRO A 132 -11.61 14.52 2.16
N HIS A 133 -11.57 15.72 1.60
CA HIS A 133 -10.37 16.56 1.69
C HIS A 133 -10.73 18.05 1.67
N LEU A 134 -9.89 18.84 2.32
CA LEU A 134 -10.04 20.28 2.49
C LEU A 134 -9.01 21.01 1.62
N HIS A 135 -9.48 21.91 0.77
CA HIS A 135 -8.66 22.88 0.05
C HIS A 135 -8.68 24.22 0.79
N ILE A 136 -7.50 24.82 0.98
CA ILE A 136 -7.34 26.18 1.52
C ILE A 136 -6.39 26.96 0.60
N ASP A 137 -6.94 27.91 -0.15
CA ASP A 137 -6.19 28.83 -0.98
C ASP A 137 -5.95 30.15 -0.24
N PHE A 138 -4.68 30.53 -0.11
CA PHE A 138 -4.28 31.74 0.62
C PHE A 138 -3.22 32.59 -0.10
N VAL A 139 -3.24 33.88 0.18
CA VAL A 139 -2.23 34.86 -0.26
C VAL A 139 -1.30 35.18 0.92
N PRO A 140 -0.02 34.79 0.87
CA PRO A 140 0.93 35.15 1.92
C PRO A 140 1.40 36.59 1.77
N PHE A 141 1.43 37.33 2.87
CA PHE A 141 1.89 38.72 2.87
C PHE A 141 2.78 39.06 4.07
N THR A 142 3.63 40.05 3.86
CA THR A 142 4.46 40.63 4.91
C THR A 142 4.33 42.15 4.87
N THR A 143 4.46 42.80 6.03
CA THR A 143 4.38 44.25 6.22
C THR A 143 5.73 44.81 6.71
N GLY A 144 5.97 46.10 6.51
CA GLY A 144 7.21 46.76 6.95
C GLY A 144 8.46 46.41 6.12
N SER A 145 8.28 45.91 4.90
CA SER A 145 9.38 45.59 4.00
C SER A 145 10.15 46.85 3.59
N LYS A 146 11.48 46.81 3.70
CA LYS A 146 12.38 47.89 3.26
C LYS A 146 12.68 47.85 1.75
N ARG A 147 12.30 46.78 1.05
CA ARG A 147 12.54 46.58 -0.40
C ARG A 147 11.21 46.41 -1.13
N GLY A 148 11.00 47.21 -2.18
CA GLY A 148 9.75 47.20 -2.95
C GLY A 148 8.61 47.86 -2.19
N LEU A 149 7.41 47.30 -2.30
CA LEU A 149 6.26 47.70 -1.47
C LEU A 149 6.54 47.35 0.00
N ASP A 150 6.08 48.20 0.91
CA ASP A 150 6.15 47.99 2.35
C ASP A 150 5.26 46.82 2.81
N THR A 151 4.08 46.67 2.19
CA THR A 151 3.26 45.45 2.26
C THR A 151 3.35 44.70 0.94
N ARG A 152 3.85 43.47 0.96
CA ARG A 152 4.14 42.70 -0.27
C ARG A 152 3.89 41.22 -0.11
N VAL A 153 3.72 40.54 -1.24
CA VAL A 153 3.68 39.07 -1.28
C VAL A 153 5.05 38.52 -0.92
N SER A 154 5.09 37.63 0.07
CA SER A 154 6.25 36.78 0.34
C SER A 154 5.92 35.68 1.33
N LEU A 155 5.93 34.43 0.87
CA LEU A 155 5.66 33.28 1.75
C LEU A 155 6.70 33.17 2.86
N LYS A 156 7.98 33.29 2.51
CA LYS A 156 9.08 33.18 3.48
C LYS A 156 8.95 34.20 4.62
N GLN A 157 8.66 35.45 4.28
CA GLN A 157 8.54 36.52 5.29
C GLN A 157 7.22 36.45 6.06
N ALA A 158 6.13 35.99 5.44
CA ALA A 158 4.87 35.74 6.13
C ALA A 158 5.06 34.69 7.24
N LEU A 159 5.72 33.58 6.94
CA LEU A 159 6.01 32.54 7.92
C LEU A 159 7.02 33.01 8.98
N ALA A 160 8.03 33.80 8.59
CA ALA A 160 8.97 34.38 9.55
C ALA A 160 8.30 35.34 10.54
N ALA A 161 7.31 36.12 10.10
CA ALA A 161 6.52 36.99 10.98
C ALA A 161 5.69 36.19 12.00
N GLN A 162 5.31 34.95 11.65
CA GLN A 162 4.64 34.01 12.54
C GLN A 162 5.59 33.22 13.46
N GLY A 163 6.90 33.50 13.42
CA GLY A 163 7.90 32.88 14.31
C GLY A 163 8.66 31.69 13.72
N PHE A 164 8.38 31.28 12.48
CA PHE A 164 9.14 30.22 11.80
C PHE A 164 10.41 30.80 11.21
N LYS A 165 11.58 30.51 11.80
CA LYS A 165 12.82 31.22 11.44
C LYS A 165 13.68 30.53 10.39
N GLY A 166 13.50 29.22 10.19
CA GLY A 166 14.31 28.42 9.28
C GLY A 166 15.79 28.38 9.70
N GLY A 167 16.39 27.19 9.75
CA GLY A 167 17.78 27.03 10.21
C GLY A 167 18.69 26.39 9.17
N SER A 168 18.25 25.31 8.56
CA SER A 168 19.06 24.48 7.66
C SER A 168 18.36 24.23 6.33
N ARG A 169 19.08 23.63 5.36
CA ARG A 169 18.53 23.34 4.02
C ARG A 169 17.32 22.40 4.04
N GLY A 170 17.15 21.60 5.09
CA GLY A 170 15.98 20.73 5.31
C GLY A 170 14.98 21.26 6.33
N ASP A 171 15.34 22.31 7.08
CA ASP A 171 14.53 22.91 8.14
C ASP A 171 14.24 24.38 7.80
N THR A 172 13.44 24.57 6.76
CA THR A 172 12.97 25.86 6.28
C THR A 172 11.78 26.36 7.10
N GLU A 173 11.46 27.65 7.00
CA GLU A 173 10.25 28.23 7.59
C GLU A 173 8.99 27.46 7.15
N TRP A 174 8.98 27.03 5.89
CA TRP A 174 7.92 26.22 5.31
C TRP A 174 7.80 24.84 5.96
N SER A 175 8.90 24.12 6.15
CA SER A 175 8.85 22.77 6.74
C SER A 175 8.43 22.82 8.21
N GLN A 176 8.90 23.81 8.97
CA GLN A 176 8.47 24.02 10.36
C GLN A 176 6.98 24.34 10.42
N TRP A 177 6.50 25.23 9.56
CA TRP A 177 5.07 25.57 9.49
C TRP A 177 4.21 24.37 9.12
N VAL A 178 4.57 23.61 8.07
CA VAL A 178 3.84 22.40 7.66
C VAL A 178 3.80 21.37 8.80
N GLN A 179 4.90 21.20 9.53
CA GLN A 179 4.94 20.31 10.68
C GLN A 179 4.01 20.80 11.80
N SER A 180 3.98 22.11 12.09
CA SER A 180 3.05 22.67 13.06
C SER A 180 1.58 22.49 12.66
N GLU A 181 1.23 22.64 11.37
CA GLU A 181 -0.15 22.42 10.91
C GLU A 181 -0.53 20.93 10.97
N LYS A 182 0.40 20.00 10.73
CA LYS A 182 0.18 18.56 10.97
C LYS A 182 -0.05 18.26 12.45
N GLU A 183 0.70 18.89 13.35
CA GLU A 183 0.52 18.72 14.80
C GLU A 183 -0.82 19.29 15.27
N ASN A 184 -1.24 20.44 14.74
CA ASN A 184 -2.57 21.00 15.02
C ASN A 184 -3.69 20.07 14.51
N LEU A 185 -3.56 19.55 13.29
CA LEU A 185 -4.52 18.58 12.75
C LEU A 185 -4.54 17.29 13.60
N ALA A 186 -3.37 16.77 13.98
CA ALA A 186 -3.25 15.60 14.84
C ALA A 186 -3.89 15.83 16.22
N ALA A 187 -3.79 17.03 16.78
CA ALA A 187 -4.45 17.38 18.04
C ALA A 187 -5.98 17.39 17.90
N VAL A 188 -6.52 17.84 16.75
CA VAL A 188 -7.95 17.74 16.44
C VAL A 188 -8.35 16.28 16.28
N MET A 189 -7.63 15.52 15.46
CA MET A 189 -7.84 14.08 15.26
C MET A 189 -7.85 13.30 16.58
N GLY A 190 -6.95 13.62 17.51
CA GLY A 190 -6.87 12.97 18.82
C GLY A 190 -8.09 13.21 19.71
N ARG A 191 -8.78 14.36 19.59
CA ARG A 191 -10.06 14.60 20.28
C ARG A 191 -11.18 13.70 19.77
N HIS A 192 -11.05 13.23 18.54
CA HIS A 192 -11.96 12.30 17.87
C HIS A 192 -11.46 10.85 17.89
N GLY A 193 -10.43 10.55 18.70
CA GLY A 193 -9.91 9.20 18.86
C GLY A 193 -9.07 8.66 17.70
N ILE A 194 -8.59 9.54 16.80
CA ILE A 194 -7.74 9.16 15.67
C ILE A 194 -6.29 9.54 15.95
N GLU A 195 -5.39 8.57 15.82
CA GLU A 195 -3.95 8.79 15.99
C GLU A 195 -3.26 9.13 14.66
N TRP A 196 -2.27 10.01 14.72
CA TRP A 196 -1.44 10.33 13.57
C TRP A 196 -0.34 9.29 13.36
N GLU A 197 -0.45 8.50 12.28
CA GLU A 197 0.57 7.54 11.88
C GLU A 197 1.78 8.23 11.22
N HIS A 198 2.95 8.13 11.85
CA HIS A 198 4.21 8.63 11.30
C HIS A 198 4.85 7.62 10.34
N LYS A 199 4.43 7.64 9.07
CA LYS A 199 4.96 6.73 8.03
C LYS A 199 6.47 6.85 7.76
N GLY A 200 7.11 7.94 8.19
CA GLY A 200 8.58 8.13 8.07
C GLY A 200 9.10 8.23 6.64
N THR A 201 8.21 8.18 5.64
CA THR A 201 8.56 8.24 4.22
C THR A 201 8.57 9.69 3.73
N HIS A 202 9.61 10.05 2.97
CA HIS A 202 9.70 11.30 2.23
C HIS A 202 9.47 10.99 0.75
N GLU A 203 8.23 10.69 0.39
CA GLU A 203 7.88 10.43 -1.01
C GLU A 203 7.84 11.72 -1.81
N LYS A 204 8.26 11.64 -3.08
CA LYS A 204 8.09 12.75 -4.01
C LYS A 204 6.60 12.93 -4.28
N HIS A 205 6.14 14.17 -4.23
CA HIS A 205 4.77 14.48 -4.63
C HIS A 205 4.57 14.20 -6.12
N LEU A 206 3.49 13.48 -6.42
CA LEU A 206 3.06 13.16 -7.77
C LEU A 206 1.77 13.92 -8.07
N SER A 207 1.57 14.28 -9.34
CA SER A 207 0.25 14.74 -9.76
C SER A 207 -0.77 13.61 -9.63
N VAL A 208 -2.07 13.95 -9.55
CA VAL A 208 -3.14 12.94 -9.47
C VAL A 208 -3.04 11.93 -10.62
N LEU A 209 -2.70 12.39 -11.83
CA LEU A 209 -2.52 11.53 -13.00
C LEU A 209 -1.31 10.62 -12.87
N ASP A 210 -0.16 11.14 -12.43
CA ASP A 210 1.06 10.36 -12.26
C ASP A 210 0.89 9.30 -11.15
N TYR A 211 0.21 9.66 -10.05
CA TYR A 211 -0.14 8.72 -8.98
C TYR A 211 -1.04 7.60 -9.49
N LYS A 212 -2.13 7.93 -10.21
CA LYS A 212 -3.01 6.92 -10.84
C LYS A 212 -2.26 6.01 -11.82
N LYS A 213 -1.24 6.53 -12.52
CA LYS A 213 -0.41 5.74 -13.42
C LYS A 213 0.47 4.76 -12.64
N GLN A 214 1.15 5.22 -11.60
CA GLN A 214 2.00 4.37 -10.76
C GLN A 214 1.21 3.25 -10.08
N GLU A 215 0.02 3.55 -9.54
CA GLU A 215 -0.82 2.52 -8.91
C GLU A 215 -1.29 1.47 -9.92
N ARG A 216 -1.66 1.88 -11.15
CA ARG A 216 -1.96 0.94 -12.24
C ARG A 216 -0.76 0.07 -12.63
N GLU A 217 0.45 0.61 -12.64
CA GLU A 217 1.66 -0.18 -12.92
C GLU A 217 1.89 -1.26 -11.85
N LYS A 218 1.65 -0.96 -10.57
CA LYS A 218 1.72 -1.95 -9.48
C LYS A 218 0.67 -3.05 -9.64
N GLU A 219 -0.56 -2.67 -9.96
CA GLU A 219 -1.65 -3.61 -10.21
C GLU A 219 -1.33 -4.55 -11.38
N VAL A 220 -0.77 -4.02 -12.48
CA VAL A 220 -0.33 -4.82 -13.62
C VAL A 220 0.72 -5.85 -13.21
N ILE A 221 1.75 -5.45 -12.45
CA ILE A 221 2.80 -6.37 -11.97
C ILE A 221 2.20 -7.49 -11.10
N GLN A 222 1.24 -7.15 -10.24
CA GLN A 222 0.57 -8.15 -9.40
C GLN A 222 -0.25 -9.14 -10.24
N LEU A 223 -1.01 -8.65 -11.21
CA LEU A 223 -1.79 -9.48 -12.13
C LEU A 223 -0.91 -10.35 -13.03
N GLU A 224 0.23 -9.83 -13.50
CA GLU A 224 1.23 -10.60 -14.25
C GLU A 224 1.76 -11.78 -13.42
N GLY A 225 2.03 -11.57 -12.12
CA GLY A 225 2.42 -12.64 -11.20
C GLY A 225 1.35 -13.73 -11.07
N GLN A 226 0.08 -13.35 -10.90
CA GLN A 226 -1.04 -14.31 -10.81
C GLN A 226 -1.25 -15.08 -12.12
N ILE A 227 -1.09 -14.41 -13.27
CA ILE A 227 -1.17 -15.05 -14.59
C ILE A 227 -0.07 -16.09 -14.74
N LEU A 228 1.16 -15.78 -14.29
CA LEU A 228 2.27 -16.73 -14.35
C LEU A 228 1.99 -17.98 -13.52
N GLU A 229 1.56 -17.82 -12.26
CA GLU A 229 1.18 -18.93 -11.38
C GLU A 229 0.08 -19.81 -12.00
N LYS A 230 -0.99 -19.18 -12.52
CA LYS A 230 -2.09 -19.91 -13.17
C LYS A 230 -1.65 -20.62 -14.45
N LYS A 231 -0.69 -20.05 -15.18
CA LYS A 231 -0.13 -20.67 -16.39
C LYS A 231 0.70 -21.91 -16.05
N GLU A 232 1.47 -21.87 -14.97
CA GLU A 232 2.22 -23.03 -14.47
C GLU A 232 1.28 -24.16 -14.01
N GLU A 233 0.25 -23.82 -13.20
CA GLU A 233 -0.80 -24.77 -12.82
C GLU A 233 -1.49 -25.41 -14.04
N PHE A 234 -1.83 -24.59 -15.04
CA PHE A 234 -2.45 -25.07 -16.27
C PHE A 234 -1.55 -26.03 -17.05
N GLN A 235 -0.24 -25.74 -17.14
CA GLN A 235 0.71 -26.61 -17.84
C GLN A 235 0.79 -27.98 -17.16
N VAL A 236 0.89 -28.02 -15.83
CA VAL A 236 0.92 -29.28 -15.08
C VAL A 236 -0.36 -30.09 -15.29
N LEU A 237 -1.52 -29.43 -15.31
CA LEU A 237 -2.79 -30.10 -15.56
C LEU A 237 -2.88 -30.61 -17.01
N SER A 238 -2.40 -29.82 -17.97
CA SER A 238 -2.34 -30.20 -19.39
C SER A 238 -1.47 -31.45 -19.60
N ASP A 239 -0.26 -31.47 -19.04
CA ASP A 239 0.66 -32.61 -19.14
C ASP A 239 0.04 -33.87 -18.51
N ARG A 240 -0.72 -33.72 -17.43
CA ARG A 240 -1.43 -34.82 -16.78
C ARG A 240 -2.56 -35.37 -17.65
N VAL A 241 -3.34 -34.50 -18.29
CA VAL A 241 -4.39 -34.92 -19.24
C VAL A 241 -3.79 -35.66 -20.43
N GLU A 242 -2.72 -35.12 -21.02
CA GLU A 242 -2.04 -35.76 -22.15
C GLU A 242 -1.50 -37.16 -21.79
N ASN A 243 -0.97 -37.33 -20.58
CA ASN A 243 -0.53 -38.63 -20.08
C ASN A 243 -1.68 -39.62 -19.90
N TYR A 244 -2.85 -39.18 -19.42
CA TYR A 244 -4.03 -40.05 -19.34
C TYR A 244 -4.53 -40.45 -20.72
N ASP A 245 -4.60 -39.52 -21.67
CA ASP A 245 -5.04 -39.79 -23.05
C ASP A 245 -4.12 -40.81 -23.73
N LYS A 246 -2.80 -40.66 -23.59
CA LYS A 246 -1.81 -41.67 -24.06
C LYS A 246 -2.04 -43.03 -23.41
N GLY A 247 -2.33 -43.05 -22.11
CA GLY A 247 -2.66 -44.28 -21.39
C GLY A 247 -3.90 -44.97 -21.94
N MET A 248 -4.97 -44.21 -22.22
CA MET A 248 -6.21 -44.75 -22.78
C MET A 248 -6.03 -45.28 -24.20
N GLU A 249 -5.30 -44.57 -25.06
CA GLU A 249 -5.04 -45.02 -26.44
C GLU A 249 -4.20 -46.29 -26.48
N ASN A 250 -3.21 -46.42 -25.60
CA ASN A 250 -2.45 -47.67 -25.45
C ASN A 250 -3.35 -48.84 -25.00
N LEU A 251 -4.29 -48.59 -24.09
CA LEU A 251 -5.25 -49.59 -23.63
C LEU A 251 -6.19 -50.05 -24.75
N LYS A 252 -6.76 -49.11 -25.51
CA LYS A 252 -7.61 -49.42 -26.68
C LYS A 252 -6.86 -50.22 -27.74
N THR A 253 -5.61 -49.86 -28.01
CA THR A 253 -4.76 -50.58 -28.97
C THR A 253 -4.53 -52.02 -28.50
N LEU A 254 -4.27 -52.21 -27.20
CA LEU A 254 -4.05 -53.53 -26.63
C LEU A 254 -5.32 -54.39 -26.66
N GLU A 255 -6.49 -53.80 -26.38
CA GLU A 255 -7.79 -54.47 -26.52
C GLU A 255 -8.01 -54.95 -27.97
N GLN A 256 -7.80 -54.07 -28.95
CA GLN A 256 -7.92 -54.43 -30.38
C GLN A 256 -6.97 -55.57 -30.78
N VAL A 257 -5.72 -55.54 -30.32
CA VAL A 257 -4.73 -56.58 -30.61
C VAL A 257 -5.19 -57.93 -30.04
N LEU A 258 -5.72 -57.95 -28.81
CA LEU A 258 -6.24 -59.18 -28.21
C LEU A 258 -7.45 -59.73 -28.98
N ASP A 259 -8.34 -58.86 -29.44
CA ASP A 259 -9.57 -59.25 -30.16
C ASP A 259 -9.32 -59.71 -31.60
N THR A 260 -8.32 -59.14 -32.29
CA THR A 260 -8.15 -59.33 -33.74
C THR A 260 -6.95 -60.19 -34.12
N SER A 261 -5.94 -60.33 -33.26
CA SER A 261 -4.69 -60.99 -33.66
C SER A 261 -4.83 -62.52 -33.63
N PRO A 262 -4.52 -63.23 -34.73
CA PRO A 262 -4.68 -64.69 -34.82
C PRO A 262 -3.91 -65.49 -33.76
N GLU A 263 -2.85 -64.90 -33.19
CA GLU A 263 -2.03 -65.51 -32.14
C GLU A 263 -2.69 -65.61 -30.76
N TYR A 264 -3.77 -64.86 -30.52
CA TYR A 264 -4.59 -64.89 -29.30
C TYR A 264 -5.99 -65.49 -29.53
N GLN A 265 -6.34 -65.80 -30.77
CA GLN A 265 -7.60 -66.44 -31.14
C GLN A 265 -7.46 -67.96 -31.12
N LEU A 266 -8.56 -68.67 -30.80
CA LEU A 266 -8.60 -70.12 -30.86
C LEU A 266 -8.83 -70.56 -32.31
N PRO A 267 -7.85 -71.18 -33.00
CA PRO A 267 -8.00 -71.56 -34.40
C PRO A 267 -8.99 -72.72 -34.56
N GLU A 268 -9.76 -72.69 -35.65
CA GLU A 268 -10.60 -73.82 -36.05
C GLU A 268 -9.77 -75.08 -36.37
N LEU A 269 -10.40 -76.24 -36.22
CA LEU A 269 -9.78 -77.54 -36.48
C LEU A 269 -9.43 -77.68 -37.97
N GLN A 270 -8.13 -77.64 -38.29
CA GLN A 270 -7.64 -77.92 -39.63
C GLN A 270 -7.35 -79.42 -39.79
N GLY A 271 -8.30 -80.15 -40.38
CA GLY A 271 -8.18 -81.58 -40.70
C GLY A 271 -8.65 -82.54 -39.58
N LEU A 272 -8.55 -83.85 -39.84
CA LEU A 272 -8.93 -84.92 -38.90
C LEU A 272 -7.90 -85.07 -37.78
N MET A 273 -8.00 -84.24 -36.74
CA MET A 273 -7.18 -84.33 -35.54
C MET A 273 -7.96 -84.98 -34.39
N SER A 274 -7.29 -85.82 -33.57
CA SER A 274 -7.91 -86.27 -32.31
C SER A 274 -7.98 -85.14 -31.29
N ALA A 275 -8.98 -85.15 -30.41
CA ALA A 275 -9.15 -84.15 -29.35
C ALA A 275 -7.89 -83.99 -28.48
N LYS A 276 -7.16 -85.10 -28.24
CA LYS A 276 -5.89 -85.11 -27.51
C LYS A 276 -4.77 -84.36 -28.26
N SER A 277 -4.72 -84.51 -29.59
CA SER A 277 -3.75 -83.81 -30.43
C SER A 277 -4.03 -82.30 -30.48
N TYR A 278 -5.31 -81.91 -30.66
CA TYR A 278 -5.73 -80.50 -30.67
C TYR A 278 -5.46 -79.81 -29.32
N LYS A 279 -5.82 -80.46 -28.21
CA LYS A 279 -5.53 -79.95 -26.85
C LYS A 279 -4.05 -79.64 -26.68
N ASN A 280 -3.18 -80.59 -27.01
CA ASN A 280 -1.74 -80.47 -26.75
C ASN A 280 -1.03 -79.51 -27.72
N LYS A 281 -1.44 -79.46 -28.99
CA LYS A 281 -0.74 -78.68 -30.04
C LYS A 281 -1.30 -77.27 -30.25
N VAL A 282 -2.56 -77.01 -29.88
CA VAL A 282 -3.24 -75.74 -30.19
C VAL A 282 -3.75 -75.06 -28.92
N ALA A 283 -4.64 -75.72 -28.17
CA ALA A 283 -5.29 -75.10 -27.01
C ALA A 283 -4.32 -74.82 -25.85
N GLU A 284 -3.47 -75.78 -25.50
CA GLU A 284 -2.57 -75.65 -24.35
C GLU A 284 -1.46 -74.59 -24.54
N PRO A 285 -0.82 -74.47 -25.73
CA PRO A 285 0.06 -73.34 -26.03
C PRO A 285 -0.63 -71.97 -25.96
N LEU A 286 -1.86 -71.84 -26.48
CA LEU A 286 -2.63 -70.59 -26.39
C LEU A 286 -2.93 -70.23 -24.93
N VAL A 287 -3.41 -71.19 -24.14
CA VAL A 287 -3.65 -70.99 -22.70
C VAL A 287 -2.38 -70.59 -21.96
N ARG A 288 -1.21 -71.14 -22.33
CA ARG A 288 0.07 -70.73 -21.74
C ARG A 288 0.42 -69.28 -22.06
N LYS A 289 0.23 -68.83 -23.32
CA LYS A 289 0.44 -67.44 -23.72
C LYS A 289 -0.48 -66.48 -22.97
N LEU A 290 -1.78 -66.78 -22.90
CA LEU A 290 -2.76 -65.96 -22.16
C LEU A 290 -2.42 -65.89 -20.66
N LYS A 291 -2.07 -67.02 -20.03
CA LYS A 291 -1.61 -67.05 -18.63
C LYS A 291 -0.36 -66.19 -18.40
N SER A 292 0.57 -66.17 -19.36
CA SER A 292 1.76 -65.32 -19.30
C SER A 292 1.39 -63.84 -19.35
N LEU A 293 0.50 -63.44 -20.27
CA LEU A 293 0.02 -62.06 -20.38
C LEU A 293 -0.70 -61.60 -19.11
N VAL A 294 -1.60 -62.42 -18.57
CA VAL A 294 -2.32 -62.12 -17.32
C VAL A 294 -1.35 -61.94 -16.16
N LYS A 295 -0.32 -62.80 -16.04
CA LYS A 295 0.72 -62.65 -15.00
C LYS A 295 1.46 -61.32 -15.14
N THR A 296 1.89 -60.96 -16.34
CA THR A 296 2.59 -59.69 -16.58
C THR A 296 1.71 -58.48 -16.27
N ALA A 297 0.44 -58.52 -16.67
CA ALA A 297 -0.51 -57.44 -16.38
C ALA A 297 -0.73 -57.29 -14.86
N LEU A 298 -0.94 -58.40 -14.15
CA LEU A 298 -1.09 -58.39 -12.69
C LEU A 298 0.14 -57.80 -12.00
N ILE A 299 1.36 -58.18 -12.40
CA ILE A 299 2.60 -57.62 -11.84
C ILE A 299 2.64 -56.10 -12.04
N ARG A 300 2.35 -55.61 -13.25
CA ARG A 300 2.33 -54.16 -13.52
C ARG A 300 1.25 -53.42 -12.73
N CYS A 301 0.07 -54.02 -12.56
CA CYS A 301 -0.99 -53.45 -11.73
C CYS A 301 -0.56 -53.34 -10.26
N PHE A 302 0.13 -54.37 -9.72
CA PHE A 302 0.69 -54.32 -8.38
C PHE A 302 1.79 -53.25 -8.25
N GLU A 303 2.70 -53.13 -9.22
CA GLU A 303 3.75 -52.09 -9.23
C GLU A 303 3.15 -50.68 -9.27
N ALA A 304 2.11 -50.47 -10.08
CA ALA A 304 1.38 -49.20 -10.15
C ALA A 304 0.68 -48.89 -8.81
N TRP A 305 0.05 -49.90 -8.19
CA TRP A 305 -0.61 -49.76 -6.89
C TRP A 305 0.39 -49.45 -5.77
N ASP A 306 1.54 -50.14 -5.72
CA ASP A 306 2.62 -49.86 -4.76
C ASP A 306 3.17 -48.44 -4.95
N SER A 307 3.40 -48.04 -6.20
CA SER A 307 3.86 -46.69 -6.54
C SER A 307 2.86 -45.62 -6.11
N TYR A 308 1.56 -45.85 -6.37
CA TYR A 308 0.49 -44.97 -5.91
C TYR A 308 0.46 -44.87 -4.38
N TYR A 309 0.54 -45.99 -3.67
CA TYR A 309 0.55 -46.01 -2.22
C TYR A 309 1.75 -45.24 -1.64
N ARG A 310 2.96 -45.47 -2.18
CA ARG A 310 4.17 -44.72 -1.81
C ARG A 310 4.02 -43.23 -2.05
N LEU A 311 3.50 -42.84 -3.21
CA LEU A 311 3.27 -41.44 -3.55
C LEU A 311 2.28 -40.80 -2.56
N ASN A 312 1.20 -41.51 -2.23
CA ASN A 312 0.19 -41.04 -1.30
C ASN A 312 0.73 -40.88 0.14
N VAL A 313 1.58 -41.80 0.60
CA VAL A 313 2.28 -41.69 1.89
C VAL A 313 3.22 -40.48 1.90
N THR A 314 4.04 -40.32 0.86
CA THR A 314 4.94 -39.16 0.73
C THR A 314 4.15 -37.85 0.69
N ASN A 315 3.06 -37.79 -0.08
CA ASN A 315 2.21 -36.62 -0.15
C ASN A 315 1.57 -36.29 1.22
N SER A 316 1.11 -37.31 1.95
CA SER A 316 0.59 -37.13 3.31
C SER A 316 1.65 -36.60 4.28
N ASN A 317 2.90 -37.06 4.17
CA ASN A 317 4.00 -36.57 4.97
C ASN A 317 4.33 -35.10 4.64
N LEU A 318 4.40 -34.76 3.34
CA LEU A 318 4.60 -33.39 2.88
C LEU A 318 3.48 -32.46 3.34
N HIS A 319 2.23 -32.90 3.31
CA HIS A 319 1.10 -32.13 3.86
C HIS A 319 1.28 -31.84 5.35
N ARG A 320 1.67 -32.84 6.15
CA ARG A 320 1.92 -32.64 7.60
C ARG A 320 3.09 -31.71 7.86
N GLU A 321 4.16 -31.81 7.08
CA GLU A 321 5.32 -30.92 7.18
C GLU A 321 4.93 -29.48 6.83
N ASN A 322 4.21 -29.27 5.73
CA ASN A 322 3.68 -27.97 5.34
C ASN A 322 2.77 -27.37 6.41
N ASP A 323 1.87 -28.16 7.01
CA ASP A 323 1.03 -27.70 8.12
C ASP A 323 1.87 -27.32 9.36
N GLY A 324 2.94 -28.08 9.64
CA GLY A 324 3.88 -27.77 10.72
C GLY A 324 4.65 -26.47 10.47
N LEU A 325 5.12 -26.25 9.24
CA LEU A 325 5.76 -25.01 8.81
C LEU A 325 4.79 -23.83 8.90
N ARG A 326 3.53 -24.00 8.48
CA ARG A 326 2.50 -22.97 8.59
C ARG A 326 2.28 -22.53 10.04
N ARG A 327 2.10 -23.48 10.96
CA ARG A 327 1.95 -23.17 12.40
C ARG A 327 3.19 -22.49 12.99
N THR A 328 4.38 -22.90 12.56
CA THR A 328 5.63 -22.26 13.00
C THR A 328 5.71 -20.82 12.51
N ASN A 329 5.33 -20.58 11.25
CA ASN A 329 5.27 -19.23 10.69
C ASN A 329 4.24 -18.35 11.40
N GLU A 330 3.04 -18.86 11.70
CA GLU A 330 2.03 -18.15 12.48
C GLU A 330 2.56 -17.78 13.88
N LYS A 331 3.24 -18.72 14.56
CA LYS A 331 3.85 -18.47 15.86
C LYS A 331 4.94 -17.38 15.78
N LEU A 332 5.85 -17.47 14.82
CA LEU A 332 6.92 -16.49 14.61
C LEU A 332 6.36 -15.11 14.22
N ALA A 333 5.24 -15.06 13.49
CA ALA A 333 4.55 -13.81 13.18
C ALA A 333 4.03 -13.15 14.47
N GLY A 334 3.36 -13.91 15.35
CA GLY A 334 2.90 -13.41 16.64
C GLY A 334 4.04 -12.97 17.57
N GLU A 335 5.13 -13.74 17.64
CA GLU A 335 6.34 -13.33 18.38
C GLU A 335 6.94 -12.04 17.83
N ASN A 336 6.98 -11.86 16.52
CA ASN A 336 7.45 -10.63 15.89
C ASN A 336 6.54 -9.42 16.19
N GLU A 337 5.22 -9.61 16.22
CA GLU A 337 4.28 -8.55 16.62
C GLU A 337 4.50 -8.11 18.07
N ASN A 338 4.66 -9.07 18.99
CA ASN A 338 4.97 -8.80 20.38
C ASN A 338 6.30 -8.04 20.53
N LEU A 339 7.36 -8.50 19.86
CA LEU A 339 8.65 -7.80 19.86
C LEU A 339 8.54 -6.39 19.27
N ARG A 340 7.73 -6.18 18.23
CA ARG A 340 7.47 -4.84 17.68
C ARG A 340 6.77 -3.95 18.70
N ALA A 341 5.79 -4.47 19.45
CA ALA A 341 5.11 -3.74 20.52
C ALA A 341 6.07 -3.37 21.66
N GLU A 342 6.83 -4.33 22.19
CA GLU A 342 7.84 -4.07 23.23
C GLU A 342 8.88 -3.05 22.77
N ASN A 343 9.29 -3.09 21.50
CA ASN A 343 10.25 -2.14 20.94
C ASN A 343 9.65 -0.73 20.78
N LYS A 344 8.34 -0.61 20.52
CA LYS A 344 7.63 0.69 20.57
C LYS A 344 7.64 1.25 21.99
N ASP A 345 7.29 0.45 22.99
CA ASP A 345 7.29 0.87 24.40
C ASP A 345 8.69 1.29 24.86
N TYR A 346 9.72 0.52 24.47
CA TYR A 346 11.10 0.87 24.75
C TYR A 346 11.50 2.22 24.14
N LYS A 347 11.08 2.50 22.89
CA LYS A 347 11.31 3.80 22.25
C LYS A 347 10.58 4.93 22.98
N LEU A 348 9.35 4.69 23.46
CA LEU A 348 8.60 5.65 24.27
C LEU A 348 9.33 5.98 25.57
N LEU A 349 9.83 4.97 26.29
CA LEU A 349 10.62 5.17 27.51
C LEU A 349 11.88 5.98 27.24
N ARG A 350 12.61 5.69 26.15
CA ARG A 350 13.78 6.48 25.74
C ARG A 350 13.44 7.93 25.43
N LYS A 351 12.27 8.19 24.84
CA LYS A 351 11.79 9.55 24.56
C LYS A 351 11.39 10.29 25.83
N ALA A 352 10.71 9.63 26.76
CA ALA A 352 10.21 10.24 27.99
C ALA A 352 11.32 10.52 29.02
N PHE A 353 12.27 9.59 29.19
CA PHE A 353 13.29 9.65 30.25
C PHE A 353 14.71 9.95 29.73
N GLY A 354 14.90 10.00 28.41
CA GLY A 354 16.20 10.23 27.77
C GLY A 354 17.05 8.96 27.64
N SER A 355 17.68 8.79 26.47
CA SER A 355 18.40 7.57 26.10
C SER A 355 19.49 7.16 27.10
N LYS A 356 20.29 8.11 27.59
CA LYS A 356 21.39 7.84 28.54
C LYS A 356 20.89 7.28 29.87
N GLN A 357 19.75 7.76 30.37
CA GLN A 357 19.20 7.33 31.65
C GLN A 357 18.61 5.92 31.53
N ILE A 358 17.90 5.63 30.44
CA ILE A 358 17.37 4.29 30.14
C ILE A 358 18.51 3.28 29.92
N ASP A 359 19.58 3.65 29.21
CA ASP A 359 20.71 2.76 28.98
C ASP A 359 21.45 2.41 30.28
N ASN A 360 21.68 3.39 31.15
CA ASN A 360 22.26 3.16 32.47
C ASN A 360 21.37 2.24 33.34
N LEU A 361 20.05 2.45 33.34
CA LEU A 361 19.11 1.58 34.07
C LEU A 361 19.12 0.14 33.52
N LEU A 362 19.19 -0.02 32.21
CA LEU A 362 19.30 -1.34 31.57
C LEU A 362 20.62 -2.04 31.91
N GLU A 363 21.74 -1.33 31.91
CA GLU A 363 23.04 -1.91 32.29
C GLU A 363 23.03 -2.37 33.75
N GLN A 364 22.49 -1.55 34.67
CA GLN A 364 22.34 -1.94 36.07
C GLN A 364 21.43 -3.16 36.22
N ALA A 365 20.28 -3.19 35.53
CA ALA A 365 19.36 -4.32 35.54
C ALA A 365 20.02 -5.61 35.00
N LYS A 366 20.77 -5.52 33.89
CA LYS A 366 21.52 -6.64 33.31
C LYS A 366 22.60 -7.16 34.24
N ALA A 367 23.34 -6.27 34.92
CA ALA A 367 24.37 -6.66 35.89
C ALA A 367 23.77 -7.41 37.09
N VAL A 368 22.64 -6.95 37.61
CA VAL A 368 21.89 -7.63 38.69
C VAL A 368 21.39 -9.00 38.23
N GLN A 369 20.86 -9.11 37.01
CA GLN A 369 20.35 -10.36 36.47
C GLN A 369 21.47 -11.39 36.23
N GLN A 370 22.62 -10.97 35.68
CA GLN A 370 23.79 -11.84 35.51
C GLN A 370 24.37 -12.32 36.85
N SER A 371 24.40 -11.45 37.88
CA SER A 371 24.80 -11.82 39.23
C SER A 371 23.86 -12.89 39.83
N LYS A 372 22.54 -12.72 39.69
CA LYS A 372 21.54 -13.72 40.12
C LYS A 372 21.66 -15.06 39.37
N GLN A 373 21.94 -15.03 38.06
CA GLN A 373 22.18 -16.26 37.28
C GLN A 373 23.47 -16.98 37.70
N ARG A 374 24.56 -16.24 37.96
CA ARG A 374 25.80 -16.82 38.50
C ARG A 374 25.59 -17.43 39.89
N GLY A 375 24.84 -16.76 40.76
CA GLY A 375 24.47 -17.28 42.09
C GLY A 375 23.62 -18.56 42.04
N LYS A 376 22.66 -18.64 41.10
CA LYS A 376 21.89 -19.88 40.85
C LYS A 376 22.76 -21.04 40.34
N ARG A 377 23.65 -20.78 39.37
CA ARG A 377 24.62 -21.81 38.90
C ARG A 377 25.55 -22.28 40.02
N PHE A 378 26.00 -21.37 40.90
CA PHE A 378 26.83 -21.73 42.05
C PHE A 378 26.09 -22.54 43.12
N ARG A 379 24.78 -22.32 43.30
CA ARG A 379 23.94 -23.12 44.21
C ARG A 379 23.69 -24.53 43.67
N ASN A 380 23.34 -24.66 42.40
CA ASN A 380 23.14 -25.99 41.78
C ASN A 380 24.42 -26.83 41.80
N ASN A 381 25.61 -26.22 41.58
CA ASN A 381 26.89 -26.94 41.69
C ASN A 381 27.30 -27.32 43.13
N LYS A 382 26.66 -26.77 44.16
CA LYS A 382 26.89 -27.13 45.57
C LYS A 382 25.91 -28.19 46.08
N GLU A 383 24.78 -28.38 45.40
CA GLU A 383 23.78 -29.42 45.74
C GLU A 383 24.05 -30.76 45.00
N GLU A 384 24.95 -30.78 44.01
CA GLU A 384 25.42 -31.99 43.31
C GLU A 384 26.77 -32.55 43.83
N ARG A 385 27.29 -32.03 44.95
CA ARG A 385 28.44 -32.59 45.69
C ARG A 385 27.99 -33.01 47.07
#